data_AF-A0A1H8Y572-F1
#
_entry.id   AF-A0A1H8Y572-F1
#
_cell.length_a   1.000
_cell.length_b   1.000
_cell.length_c   1.000
_cell.angle_alpha   90.00
_cell.angle_beta   90.00
_cell.angle_gamma   90.00
#
_symmetry.space_group_name_H-M   'P 1'
#
loop_
_entity.id
_entity.type
_entity.pdbx_description
1 polymer ?
#
loop_
_entity_poly.entity_id
_entity_poly.type
_entity_poly.pdbx_seq_one_letter_code
_entity_poly.pdbx_strand_id
1 'polypeptide(L)'
;MLKKIGLLGAFVAHVLVGVLFFLILASAALLLAWFTHQVGTLEYGRPLVPILTVLEKAVLYGDCAFFLWWVIKSTIKACKNLD
;
A
#
# COMPACT_ATOMS: atom_id res chain seq x y z
N MET A 1 -6.31 27.16 -19.38
CA MET A 1 -5.34 26.04 -19.49
C MET A 1 -4.45 25.91 -18.25
N LEU A 2 -3.84 27.00 -17.74
CA LEU A 2 -3.01 26.97 -16.52
C LEU A 2 -3.67 26.28 -15.31
N LYS A 3 -4.95 26.60 -15.05
CA LYS A 3 -5.73 26.02 -13.93
C LYS A 3 -5.89 24.49 -14.03
N LYS A 4 -6.08 23.95 -15.24
CA LYS A 4 -6.21 22.50 -15.48
C LYS A 4 -4.87 21.78 -15.33
N ILE A 5 -3.77 22.40 -15.77
CA ILE A 5 -2.41 21.86 -15.59
C ILE A 5 -2.02 21.83 -14.09
N GLY A 6 -2.32 22.90 -13.35
CA GLY A 6 -2.09 22.93 -11.90
C GLY A 6 -2.89 21.87 -11.15
N LEU A 7 -4.15 21.63 -11.56
CA LEU A 7 -4.99 20.58 -10.98
C LEU A 7 -4.42 19.18 -11.27
N LEU A 8 -3.98 18.94 -12.51
CA LEU A 8 -3.36 17.67 -12.89
C LEU A 8 -2.06 17.43 -12.10
N GLY A 9 -1.21 18.45 -11.97
CA GLY A 9 0.02 18.35 -11.18
C GLY A 9 -0.25 18.03 -9.71
N ALA A 10 -1.24 18.68 -9.10
CA ALA A 10 -1.64 18.40 -7.72
C ALA A 10 -2.21 16.98 -7.56
N PHE A 11 -3.00 16.51 -8.51
CA PHE A 11 -3.50 15.13 -8.52
C PHE A 11 -2.37 14.11 -8.63
N VAL A 12 -1.45 14.29 -9.58
CA VAL A 12 -0.29 13.40 -9.76
C VAL A 12 0.57 13.37 -8.50
N ALA A 13 0.88 14.52 -7.90
CA ALA A 13 1.64 14.57 -6.65
C ALA A 13 0.92 13.82 -5.51
N HIS A 14 -0.41 13.98 -5.40
CA HIS A 14 -1.20 13.31 -4.37
C HIS A 14 -1.26 11.79 -4.55
N VAL A 15 -1.35 11.31 -5.80
CA VAL A 15 -1.25 9.88 -6.11
C VAL A 15 0.16 9.35 -5.83
N LEU A 16 1.20 10.13 -6.14
CA LEU A 16 2.59 9.75 -5.89
C LEU A 16 2.86 9.54 -4.40
N VAL A 17 2.28 10.38 -3.53
CA VAL A 17 2.32 10.18 -2.07
C VAL A 17 1.67 8.85 -1.69
N GLY A 18 0.50 8.53 -2.26
CA GLY A 18 -0.15 7.24 -2.06
C GLY A 18 0.72 6.06 -2.50
N VAL A 19 1.41 6.16 -3.65
CA VAL A 19 2.35 5.14 -4.13
C VAL A 19 3.52 4.98 -3.17
N LEU A 20 4.07 6.07 -2.64
CA LEU A 20 5.18 6.02 -1.69
C LEU A 20 4.78 5.28 -0.41
N PHE A 21 3.60 5.60 0.15
CA PHE A 21 3.07 4.89 1.31
C PHE A 21 2.85 3.40 1.04
N PHE A 22 2.28 3.06 -0.11
CA PHE A 22 2.11 1.68 -0.57
C PHE A 22 3.45 0.95 -0.63
N LEU A 23 4.47 1.55 -1.24
CA LEU A 23 5.79 0.91 -1.33
C LEU A 23 6.42 0.66 0.05
N ILE A 24 6.25 1.58 1.00
CA ILE A 24 6.74 1.42 2.38
C ILE A 24 6.03 0.24 3.06
N LEU A 25 4.71 0.18 3.00
CA LEU A 25 3.93 -0.90 3.61
C LEU A 25 4.18 -2.26 2.94
N ALA A 26 4.23 -2.30 1.61
CA ALA A 26 4.62 -3.49 0.86
C ALA A 26 6.03 -3.97 1.23
N SER A 27 6.99 -3.06 1.43
CA SER A 27 8.34 -3.43 1.88
C SER A 27 8.35 -4.01 3.30
N ALA A 28 7.49 -3.50 4.19
CA ALA A 28 7.33 -4.05 5.54
C ALA A 28 6.69 -5.46 5.51
N ALA A 29 5.70 -5.68 4.64
CA ALA A 29 5.12 -7.01 4.43
C ALA A 29 6.16 -8.00 3.87
N LEU A 30 7.01 -7.56 2.93
CA LEU A 30 8.10 -8.37 2.40
C LEU A 30 9.14 -8.73 3.48
N LEU A 31 9.49 -7.77 4.34
CA LEU A 31 10.39 -8.01 5.47
C LEU A 31 9.79 -9.02 6.46
N LEU A 32 8.48 -8.92 6.72
CA LEU A 32 7.75 -9.87 7.55
C LEU A 32 7.73 -11.27 6.93
N ALA A 33 7.56 -11.36 5.60
CA ALA A 33 7.62 -12.63 4.87
C ALA A 33 8.99 -13.29 5.01
N TRP A 34 10.07 -12.50 4.83
CA TRP A 34 11.44 -12.97 5.03
C TRP A 34 11.66 -13.45 6.46
N PHE A 35 11.22 -12.68 7.46
CA PHE A 35 11.31 -13.07 8.86
C PHE A 35 10.54 -14.36 9.17
N THR A 36 9.34 -14.50 8.62
CA THR A 36 8.50 -15.71 8.74
C THR A 36 9.22 -16.94 8.19
N HIS A 37 9.90 -16.80 7.05
CA HIS A 37 10.72 -17.87 6.49
C HIS A 37 11.87 -18.25 7.43
N GLN A 38 12.59 -17.27 8.01
CA GLN A 38 13.66 -17.55 8.98
C GLN A 38 13.13 -18.28 10.21
N VAL A 39 12.02 -17.80 10.79
CA VAL A 39 11.39 -18.41 11.97
C VAL A 39 10.93 -19.85 11.69
N GLY A 40 10.45 -20.14 10.48
CA GLY A 40 10.05 -21.49 10.08
C GLY A 40 11.19 -22.51 10.03
N THR A 41 12.45 -22.06 9.92
CA THR A 41 13.62 -22.95 9.98
C THR A 41 13.91 -23.45 11.41
N LEU A 42 13.41 -22.77 12.44
CA LEU A 42 13.59 -23.12 13.84
C LEU A 42 12.43 -24.02 14.31
N GLU A 43 12.72 -25.13 14.98
CA GLU A 43 11.68 -26.07 15.47
C GLU A 43 10.65 -25.39 16.38
N TYR A 44 11.11 -24.55 17.31
CA TYR A 44 10.25 -23.77 18.20
C TYR A 44 9.48 -22.65 17.49
N GLY A 45 9.91 -22.24 16.28
CA GLY A 45 9.30 -21.16 15.50
C GLY A 45 8.20 -21.63 14.55
N ARG A 46 8.18 -22.91 14.16
CA ARG A 46 7.18 -23.46 13.21
C ARG A 46 5.72 -23.19 13.60
N PRO A 47 5.30 -23.27 14.87
CA PRO A 47 3.91 -22.96 15.25
C PRO A 47 3.50 -21.51 15.01
N LEU A 48 4.45 -20.57 14.92
CA LEU A 48 4.18 -19.15 14.69
C LEU A 48 4.00 -18.81 13.20
N VAL A 49 4.53 -19.64 12.30
CA VAL A 49 4.49 -19.41 10.84
C VAL A 49 3.08 -19.17 10.30
N PRO A 50 2.03 -19.93 10.68
CA PRO A 50 0.67 -19.68 10.17
C PRO A 50 0.14 -18.31 10.58
N ILE A 51 0.41 -17.88 11.82
CA ILE A 51 -0.03 -16.59 12.35
C ILE A 51 0.67 -15.46 11.60
N LEU A 52 1.99 -15.56 11.43
CA LEU A 52 2.77 -14.56 10.70
C LEU A 52 2.37 -14.48 9.22
N THR A 53 2.04 -15.62 8.60
CA THR A 53 1.55 -15.67 7.22
C THR A 53 0.19 -14.99 7.06
N VAL A 54 -0.71 -15.15 8.03
CA VAL A 54 -2.00 -14.44 8.03
C VAL A 54 -1.79 -12.94 8.20
N LEU A 55 -0.88 -12.55 9.09
CA LEU A 55 -0.54 -11.14 9.30
C LEU A 55 0.06 -10.50 8.05
N GLU A 56 0.99 -11.17 7.36
CA GLU A 56 1.56 -10.74 6.09
C GLU A 56 0.48 -10.47 5.03
N LYS A 57 -0.45 -11.42 4.85
CA LYS A 57 -1.56 -11.27 3.90
C LYS A 57 -2.50 -10.12 4.29
N ALA A 58 -2.79 -9.97 5.58
CA ALA A 58 -3.64 -8.90 6.08
C ALA A 58 -3.02 -7.52 5.80
N VAL A 59 -1.72 -7.37 6.03
CA VAL A 59 -0.98 -6.13 5.74
C VAL A 59 -0.99 -5.86 4.23
N LEU A 60 -0.64 -6.84 3.39
CA LEU A 60 -0.56 -6.66 1.95
C LEU A 60 -1.92 -6.34 1.32
N TYR A 61 -2.97 -7.09 1.67
CA TYR A 61 -4.32 -6.83 1.17
C TYR A 61 -4.89 -5.51 1.70
N GLY A 62 -4.61 -5.18 2.96
CA GLY A 62 -4.99 -3.90 3.54
C GLY A 62 -4.36 -2.73 2.80
N ASP A 63 -3.07 -2.83 2.49
CA ASP A 63 -2.32 -1.81 1.75
C ASP A 63 -2.82 -1.66 0.30
N CYS A 64 -3.05 -2.77 -0.41
CA CYS A 64 -3.66 -2.73 -1.74
C CYS A 64 -5.05 -2.08 -1.74
N ALA A 65 -5.91 -2.45 -0.79
CA ALA A 65 -7.26 -1.89 -0.68
C ALA A 65 -7.21 -0.39 -0.33
N PHE A 66 -6.31 0.00 0.57
CA PHE A 66 -6.10 1.40 0.94
C PHE A 66 -5.61 2.22 -0.26
N PHE A 67 -4.61 1.73 -0.98
CA PHE A 67 -4.08 2.40 -2.17
C PHE A 67 -5.14 2.54 -3.26
N LEU A 68 -5.92 1.50 -3.53
CA LEU A 68 -7.00 1.55 -4.52
C LEU A 68 -8.06 2.59 -4.13
N TRP A 69 -8.50 2.58 -2.87
CA TRP A 69 -9.42 3.58 -2.33
C TRP A 69 -8.86 5.00 -2.44
N TRP A 70 -7.58 5.19 -2.11
CA TRP A 70 -6.87 6.46 -2.19
C TRP A 70 -6.88 7.02 -3.62
N VAL A 71 -6.53 6.20 -4.61
CA VAL A 71 -6.50 6.60 -6.02
C VAL A 71 -7.90 6.94 -6.51
N ILE A 72 -8.90 6.09 -6.24
CA ILE A 72 -10.29 6.33 -6.66
C ILE A 72 -10.81 7.65 -6.08
N LYS A 73 -10.63 7.88 -4.78
CA LYS A 73 -11.06 9.12 -4.12
C LYS A 73 -10.34 10.35 -4.67
N SER A 74 -9.04 10.22 -4.94
CA SER A 74 -8.24 11.27 -5.55
C SER A 74 -8.76 11.61 -6.95
N THR A 75 -9.08 10.60 -7.76
CA THR A 75 -9.62 10.78 -9.12
C THR A 75 -10.99 11.44 -9.09
N ILE A 76 -11.91 10.97 -8.23
CA ILE A 76 -13.24 11.58 -8.07
C ILE A 76 -13.11 13.06 -7.68
N LYS A 77 -12.19 13.38 -6.75
CA LYS A 77 -11.94 14.76 -6.35
C LYS A 77 -11.38 15.60 -7.50
N ALA A 78 -10.46 15.06 -8.29
CA ALA A 78 -9.92 15.75 -9.46
C ALA A 78 -11.02 16.03 -10.50
N CYS A 79 -11.86 15.04 -10.83
CA CYS A 79 -12.97 15.20 -11.77
C CYS A 79 -13.96 16.30 -11.32
N LYS A 80 -14.33 16.31 -10.04
CA LYS A 80 -15.24 17.35 -9.48
C LYS A 80 -14.69 18.78 -9.50
N ASN A 81 -13.37 18.94 -9.61
CA ASN A 81 -12.73 20.26 -9.70
C ASN A 81 -12.40 20.66 -11.15
N LEU A 82 -12.66 19.76 -12.10
CA LEU A 82 -12.43 19.93 -13.54
C LEU A 82 -13.66 20.44 -14.27
N ASP A 83 -14.85 20.03 -13.81
CA ASP A 83 -16.16 20.62 -14.09
C ASP A 83 -16.32 21.99 -13.42
#